data_AF-A0A8T2JXQ1-F1
#
_entry.id   AF-A0A8T2JXQ1-F1
#
_cell.length_a   1.000
_cell.length_b   1.000
_cell.length_c   1.000
_cell.angle_alpha   90.00
_cell.angle_beta   90.00
_cell.angle_gamma   90.00
#
_symmetry.space_group_name_H-M   'P 1'
#
loop_
_entity.id
_entity.type
_entity.pdbx_description
1 polymer ?
#
loop_
_entity_poly.entity_id
_entity_poly.type
_entity_poly.pdbx_seq_one_letter_code
_entity_poly.pdbx_strand_id
1 'polypeptide(L)'
;MGDPCREKMDPNKHTEGAVECHQPCKRTQKKKYPQKSLQVGLQKPVDPEQQKMTEVVGQLKAAEARDRLRLTRLRSQYIQVKEQNYLIACQPTAQDAIRLEALLAPRPQPALRQDPLNRRQRERVEKLLSENTGILN
;
A
#
# COMPACT_ATOMS: atom_id res chain seq x y z
N MET A 1 15.98 -59.50 20.01
CA MET A 1 14.96 -58.99 20.95
C MET A 1 14.39 -57.74 20.31
N GLY A 2 13.13 -57.80 19.87
CA GLY A 2 12.54 -56.86 18.92
C GLY A 2 12.07 -55.55 19.56
N ASP A 3 11.97 -54.52 18.73
CA ASP A 3 11.21 -53.31 19.03
C ASP A 3 9.74 -53.52 18.62
N PRO A 4 8.80 -53.56 19.59
CA PRO A 4 7.39 -53.73 19.33
C PRO A 4 6.72 -52.36 19.46
N CYS A 5 6.49 -51.69 18.34
CA CYS A 5 5.43 -50.66 18.21
C CYS A 5 5.38 -50.19 16.75
N ARG A 6 5.09 -51.13 15.86
CA ARG A 6 4.56 -50.84 14.54
C ARG A 6 3.06 -51.07 14.61
N GLU A 7 2.33 -50.11 15.16
CA GLU A 7 0.86 -50.09 15.10
C GLU A 7 0.37 -49.05 14.11
N LYS A 8 -0.66 -49.46 13.38
CA LYS A 8 -1.13 -48.90 12.14
C LYS A 8 -2.03 -47.70 12.40
N MET A 9 -1.95 -46.73 11.50
CA MET A 9 -2.84 -45.58 11.47
C MET A 9 -4.10 -45.98 10.70
N ASP A 10 -5.20 -46.25 11.41
CA ASP A 10 -6.51 -46.43 10.79
C ASP A 10 -7.13 -45.07 10.44
N PRO A 11 -7.70 -44.92 9.23
CA PRO A 11 -8.33 -43.68 8.82
C PRO A 11 -9.75 -43.62 9.39
N ASN A 12 -10.16 -42.43 9.85
CA ASN A 12 -11.54 -42.06 10.19
C ASN A 12 -11.97 -42.24 11.67
N LYS A 13 -11.70 -41.21 12.49
CA LYS A 13 -12.53 -40.81 13.62
C LYS A 13 -12.61 -39.28 13.69
N HIS A 14 -13.82 -38.78 13.40
CA HIS A 14 -14.43 -37.51 13.81
C HIS A 14 -13.51 -36.38 14.31
N THR A 15 -13.29 -35.37 13.48
CA THR A 15 -12.83 -34.04 13.91
C THR A 15 -14.04 -33.17 14.26
N GLU A 16 -14.64 -33.43 15.41
CA GLU A 16 -15.46 -32.42 16.09
C GLU A 16 -14.55 -31.57 16.99
N GLY A 17 -14.70 -30.25 16.89
CA GLY A 17 -14.19 -29.31 17.89
C GLY A 17 -12.76 -28.81 17.69
N ALA A 18 -12.49 -28.10 16.59
CA ALA A 18 -11.39 -27.13 16.61
C ALA A 18 -11.81 -25.95 17.49
N VAL A 19 -11.49 -26.04 18.77
CA VAL A 19 -11.61 -24.94 19.73
C VAL A 19 -10.80 -23.77 19.20
N GLU A 20 -11.56 -22.77 18.81
CA GLU A 20 -11.18 -21.41 18.51
C GLU A 20 -10.10 -20.88 19.49
N CYS A 21 -8.87 -20.70 19.00
CA CYS A 21 -7.86 -19.95 19.73
C CYS A 21 -8.18 -18.45 19.59
N HIS A 22 -9.14 -17.99 20.38
CA HIS A 22 -9.39 -16.57 20.64
C HIS A 22 -8.32 -16.01 21.59
N GLN A 23 -7.09 -15.96 21.11
CA GLN A 23 -6.08 -15.08 21.70
C GLN A 23 -5.59 -14.12 20.62
N PRO A 24 -5.73 -12.79 20.83
CA PRO A 24 -5.09 -11.85 19.95
C PRO A 24 -3.60 -12.02 20.14
N CYS A 25 -2.94 -12.66 19.16
CA CYS A 25 -1.50 -12.69 19.08
C CYS A 25 -1.04 -11.24 18.87
N LYS A 26 -0.85 -10.49 19.96
CA LYS A 26 -0.27 -9.15 19.95
C LYS A 26 1.20 -9.27 19.60
N ARG A 27 1.48 -9.54 18.32
CA ARG A 27 2.82 -9.45 17.75
C ARG A 27 3.15 -7.98 17.48
N THR A 28 3.07 -7.14 18.51
CA THR A 28 3.81 -5.89 18.52
C THR A 28 5.26 -6.22 18.85
N GLN A 29 5.97 -6.81 17.89
CA GLN A 29 7.41 -6.64 17.84
C GLN A 29 7.64 -5.19 17.46
N LYS A 30 7.59 -4.30 18.46
CA LYS A 30 8.20 -2.99 18.36
C LYS A 30 9.67 -3.28 18.08
N LYS A 31 10.06 -3.32 16.81
CA LYS A 31 11.47 -3.22 16.42
C LYS A 31 11.91 -1.91 17.05
N LYS A 32 12.60 -2.00 18.19
CA LYS A 32 13.33 -0.89 18.77
C LYS A 32 14.40 -0.59 17.73
N TYR A 33 14.08 0.25 16.76
CA TYR A 33 15.10 0.97 16.05
C TYR A 33 15.93 1.62 17.14
N PRO A 34 17.24 1.35 17.23
CA PRO A 34 18.05 2.14 18.13
C PRO A 34 17.81 3.58 17.70
N GLN A 35 17.20 4.38 18.59
CA GLN A 35 17.35 5.82 18.52
C GLN A 35 18.85 5.99 18.65
N LYS A 36 19.53 6.07 17.51
CA LYS A 36 20.83 6.71 17.44
C LYS A 36 20.49 8.12 17.90
N SER A 37 20.67 8.37 19.19
CA SER A 37 20.87 9.71 19.69
C SER A 37 21.79 10.36 18.68
N LEU A 38 21.40 11.54 18.18
CA LEU A 38 22.35 12.40 17.50
C LEU A 38 23.41 12.74 18.55
N GLN A 39 24.36 11.83 18.75
CA GLN A 39 25.62 12.16 19.35
C GLN A 39 26.24 13.09 18.32
N VAL A 40 26.16 14.38 18.61
CA VAL A 40 26.99 15.41 18.01
C VAL A 40 28.42 15.06 18.42
N GLY A 41 28.98 14.03 17.78
CA GLY A 41 30.37 13.66 17.91
C GLY A 41 31.17 14.81 17.34
N LEU A 42 32.12 15.31 18.14
CA LEU A 42 33.15 16.28 17.78
C LEU A 42 33.37 16.32 16.25
N GLN A 43 32.90 17.40 15.63
CA GLN A 43 33.16 17.65 14.22
C GLN A 43 34.67 17.88 14.08
N LYS A 44 35.39 16.86 13.62
CA LYS A 44 36.64 17.10 12.91
C LYS A 44 36.32 18.03 11.74
N PRO A 45 37.21 18.96 11.34
CA PRO A 45 36.97 19.79 10.17
C PRO A 45 36.79 18.89 8.95
N VAL A 46 35.54 18.67 8.56
CA VAL A 46 35.17 17.93 7.35
C VAL A 46 35.29 18.93 6.22
N ASP A 47 36.03 18.57 5.18
CA ASP A 47 36.17 19.36 3.96
C ASP A 47 34.78 19.81 3.48
N PRO A 48 34.55 21.09 3.16
CA PRO A 48 33.27 21.56 2.66
C PRO A 48 32.75 20.76 1.45
N GLU A 49 33.63 20.16 0.64
CA GLU A 49 33.19 19.28 -0.46
C GLU A 49 32.60 17.96 0.03
N GLN A 50 33.16 17.38 1.09
CA GLN A 50 32.69 16.13 1.68
C GLN A 50 31.34 16.31 2.39
N GLN A 51 31.08 17.50 2.95
CA GLN A 51 29.78 17.85 3.52
C GLN A 51 28.70 17.90 2.44
N LYS A 52 28.94 18.63 1.35
CA LYS A 52 28.04 18.71 0.19
C LYS A 52 27.77 17.32 -0.40
N MET A 53 28.81 16.50 -0.57
CA MET A 53 28.65 15.12 -1.04
C MET A 53 27.75 14.30 -0.11
N THR A 54 27.94 14.41 1.21
CA THR A 54 27.13 13.69 2.20
C THR A 54 25.67 14.12 2.17
N GLU A 55 25.40 15.41 2.01
CA GLU A 55 24.05 15.95 1.85
C GLU A 55 23.37 15.38 0.60
N VAL A 56 24.04 15.44 -0.55
CA VAL A 56 23.54 14.88 -1.81
C VAL A 56 23.26 13.39 -1.68
N VAL A 57 24.19 12.62 -1.11
CA VAL A 57 24.00 11.18 -0.85
C VAL A 57 22.81 10.94 0.08
N GLY A 58 22.62 11.77 1.11
CA GLY A 58 21.47 11.71 2.00
C GLY A 58 20.14 11.95 1.28
N GLN A 59 20.09 12.97 0.42
CA GLN A 59 18.93 13.29 -0.41
C GLN A 59 18.60 12.14 -1.38
N LEU A 60 19.61 11.60 -2.07
CA LEU A 60 19.45 10.49 -3.00
C LEU A 60 18.94 9.23 -2.29
N LYS A 61 19.51 8.89 -1.12
CA LYS A 61 19.02 7.76 -0.31
C LYS A 61 17.58 7.95 0.16
N ALA A 62 17.21 9.17 0.55
CA ALA A 62 15.84 9.49 0.94
C ALA A 62 14.87 9.38 -0.25
N ALA A 63 15.27 9.87 -1.42
CA ALA A 63 14.50 9.72 -2.65
C ALA A 63 14.30 8.25 -3.02
N GLU A 64 15.37 7.45 -2.98
CA GLU A 64 15.30 6.00 -3.25
C GLU A 64 14.38 5.27 -2.27
N ALA A 65 14.46 5.57 -0.97
CA ALA A 65 13.59 4.96 0.04
C ALA A 65 12.11 5.29 -0.22
N ARG A 66 11.80 6.53 -0.63
CA ARG A 66 10.44 6.94 -1.01
C ARG A 66 9.97 6.20 -2.27
N ASP A 67 10.83 6.04 -3.27
CA ASP A 67 10.49 5.31 -4.49
C ASP A 67 10.24 3.83 -4.21
N ARG A 68 11.06 3.19 -3.37
CA ARG A 68 10.81 1.82 -2.91
C ARG A 68 9.46 1.70 -2.23
N LEU A 69 9.13 2.62 -1.32
CA LEU A 69 7.83 2.66 -0.65
C LEU A 69 6.68 2.84 -1.65
N ARG A 70 6.84 3.75 -2.63
CA ARG A 70 5.86 4.01 -3.70
C ARG A 70 5.61 2.75 -4.52
N LEU A 71 6.67 2.09 -4.98
CA LEU A 71 6.57 0.86 -5.77
C LEU A 71 5.88 -0.26 -4.98
N THR A 72 6.23 -0.44 -3.71
CA THR A 72 5.56 -1.43 -2.85
C THR A 72 4.07 -1.12 -2.72
N ARG A 73 3.70 0.14 -2.46
CA ARG A 73 2.28 0.55 -2.36
C ARG A 73 1.52 0.29 -3.66
N LEU A 74 2.10 0.66 -4.80
CA LEU A 74 1.49 0.41 -6.11
C LEU A 74 1.31 -1.08 -6.39
N ARG A 75 2.32 -1.91 -6.07
CA ARG A 75 2.23 -3.36 -6.20
C ARG A 75 1.15 -3.95 -5.31
N SER A 76 1.09 -3.55 -4.04
CA SER A 76 0.05 -4.01 -3.11
C SER A 76 -1.35 -3.63 -3.58
N GLN A 77 -1.56 -2.39 -4.05
CA GLN A 77 -2.83 -1.95 -4.62
C GLN A 77 -3.21 -2.78 -5.85
N TYR A 78 -2.25 -3.01 -6.75
CA TYR A 78 -2.48 -3.82 -7.94
C TYR A 78 -2.87 -5.27 -7.61
N ILE A 79 -2.13 -5.90 -6.69
CA ILE A 79 -2.42 -7.27 -6.23
C ILE A 79 -3.80 -7.32 -5.57
N GLN A 80 -4.11 -6.38 -4.68
CA GLN A 80 -5.39 -6.32 -3.99
C GLN A 80 -6.56 -6.21 -4.98
N VAL A 81 -6.47 -5.34 -5.98
CA VAL A 81 -7.52 -5.21 -7.01
C VAL A 81 -7.67 -6.49 -7.82
N LYS A 82 -6.54 -7.13 -8.18
CA LYS A 82 -6.56 -8.41 -8.88
C LYS A 82 -7.22 -9.52 -8.07
N GLU A 83 -6.88 -9.62 -6.79
CA GLU A 83 -7.44 -10.60 -5.87
C GLU A 83 -8.93 -10.39 -5.69
N GLN A 84 -9.38 -9.16 -5.46
CA GLN A 84 -10.81 -8.82 -5.39
C GLN A 84 -11.54 -9.23 -6.67
N ASN A 85 -11.00 -8.88 -7.84
CA ASN A 85 -11.60 -9.26 -9.13
C ASN A 85 -11.71 -10.77 -9.29
N TYR A 86 -10.68 -11.50 -8.88
CA TYR A 86 -10.66 -12.96 -8.93
C TYR A 86 -11.74 -13.55 -8.00
N LEU A 87 -11.82 -13.08 -6.75
CA LEU A 87 -12.82 -13.53 -5.78
C LEU A 87 -14.25 -13.26 -6.25
N ILE A 88 -14.51 -12.08 -6.83
CA ILE A 88 -15.81 -11.72 -7.40
C ILE A 88 -16.15 -12.63 -8.59
N ALA A 89 -15.18 -12.88 -9.49
CA ALA A 89 -15.38 -13.74 -10.66
C ALA A 89 -15.65 -15.21 -10.31
N CYS A 90 -15.13 -15.69 -9.18
CA CYS A 90 -15.35 -17.05 -8.70
C CYS A 90 -16.68 -17.24 -7.94
N GLN A 91 -17.49 -16.19 -7.75
CA GLN A 91 -18.77 -16.34 -7.06
C GLN A 91 -19.76 -17.16 -7.90
N PRO A 92 -20.55 -18.04 -7.26
CA PRO A 92 -21.44 -18.96 -7.98
C PRO A 92 -22.63 -18.24 -8.62
N THR A 93 -23.05 -17.10 -8.06
CA THR A 93 -24.16 -16.29 -8.58
C THR A 93 -23.77 -14.82 -8.69
N ALA A 94 -24.44 -14.10 -9.60
CA ALA A 94 -24.27 -12.66 -9.73
C ALA A 94 -24.67 -11.91 -8.44
N GLN A 95 -25.67 -12.40 -7.72
CA GLN A 95 -26.07 -11.80 -6.45
C GLN A 95 -24.97 -11.93 -5.38
N ASP A 96 -24.31 -13.07 -5.31
CA ASP A 96 -23.18 -13.28 -4.40
C ASP A 96 -21.97 -12.41 -4.75
N ALA A 97 -21.68 -12.26 -6.04
CA ALA A 97 -20.67 -11.32 -6.53
C ALA A 97 -20.95 -9.89 -6.06
N ILE A 98 -22.19 -9.42 -6.21
CA ILE A 98 -22.60 -8.07 -5.80
C ILE A 98 -22.54 -7.92 -4.27
N ARG A 99 -23.01 -8.91 -3.52
CA ARG A 99 -22.93 -8.90 -2.04
C ARG A 99 -21.49 -8.85 -1.57
N LEU A 100 -20.61 -9.66 -2.17
CA LEU A 100 -19.19 -9.66 -1.87
C LEU A 100 -18.58 -8.29 -2.18
N GLU A 101 -18.84 -7.72 -3.36
CA GLU A 101 -18.34 -6.39 -3.74
C GLU A 101 -18.78 -5.30 -2.73
N ALA A 102 -20.02 -5.35 -2.25
CA ALA A 102 -20.53 -4.40 -1.26
C ALA A 102 -19.85 -4.50 0.13
N LEU A 103 -19.29 -5.66 0.47
CA LEU A 103 -18.54 -5.88 1.72
C LEU A 103 -17.05 -5.50 1.60
N LEU A 104 -16.54 -5.38 0.37
CA LEU A 104 -15.16 -5.01 0.12
C LEU A 104 -14.94 -3.51 0.33
N ALA A 105 -13.73 -3.14 0.74
CA ALA A 105 -13.35 -1.73 0.84
C ALA A 105 -13.50 -1.03 -0.53
N PRO A 106 -14.01 0.22 -0.57
CA PRO A 106 -14.10 0.99 -1.80
C PRO A 106 -12.75 1.04 -2.51
N ARG A 107 -12.73 0.73 -3.80
CA ARG A 107 -11.51 0.81 -4.59
C ARG A 107 -11.01 2.25 -4.61
N PRO A 108 -9.70 2.50 -4.48
CA PRO A 108 -9.14 3.82 -4.68
C PRO A 108 -9.46 4.22 -6.12
N GLN A 109 -10.49 5.04 -6.30
CA GLN A 109 -10.78 5.63 -7.60
C GLN A 109 -9.56 6.46 -7.98
N PRO A 110 -9.08 6.39 -9.23
CA PRO A 110 -8.13 7.38 -9.71
C PRO A 110 -8.79 8.72 -9.43
N ALA A 111 -8.12 9.56 -8.62
CA ALA A 111 -8.68 10.81 -8.10
C ALA A 111 -9.54 11.44 -9.20
N LEU A 112 -10.87 11.48 -8.98
CA LEU A 112 -11.85 12.05 -9.90
C LEU A 112 -11.19 13.24 -10.56
N ARG A 113 -11.05 13.21 -11.90
CA ARG A 113 -10.23 14.15 -12.66
C ARG A 113 -10.40 15.53 -12.04
N GLN A 114 -9.43 15.92 -11.22
CA GLN A 114 -9.44 17.24 -10.65
C GLN A 114 -9.40 18.18 -11.84
N ASP A 115 -10.16 19.26 -11.77
CA ASP A 115 -10.21 20.25 -12.83
C ASP A 115 -8.80 20.50 -13.38
N PRO A 116 -8.53 20.19 -14.67
CA PRO A 116 -7.19 20.31 -15.22
C PRO A 116 -6.75 21.77 -15.35
N LEU A 117 -7.68 22.72 -15.21
CA LEU A 117 -7.40 24.13 -15.31
C LEU A 117 -7.02 24.69 -13.93
N ASN A 118 -5.82 25.22 -13.85
CA ASN A 118 -5.47 26.12 -12.76
C ASN A 118 -6.29 27.42 -12.87
N ARG A 119 -6.44 28.14 -11.75
CA ARG A 119 -7.24 29.38 -11.65
C ARG A 119 -7.03 30.36 -12.82
N ARG A 120 -5.77 30.64 -13.18
CA ARG A 120 -5.44 31.56 -14.30
C ARG A 120 -5.86 31.02 -15.67
N GLN A 121 -5.77 29.70 -15.88
CA GLN A 121 -6.18 29.07 -17.13
C GLN A 121 -7.71 29.12 -17.26
N ARG A 122 -8.41 28.91 -16.14
CA ARG A 122 -9.87 29.05 -16.04
C ARG A 122 -10.34 30.48 -16.33
N GLU A 123 -9.74 31.48 -15.68
CA GLU A 123 -10.02 32.91 -15.94
C GLU A 123 -9.79 33.28 -17.42
N ARG A 124 -8.74 32.74 -18.05
CA ARG A 124 -8.48 32.95 -19.49
C ARG A 124 -9.53 32.29 -20.38
N VAL A 125 -9.92 31.06 -20.08
CA VAL A 125 -10.95 30.34 -20.84
C VAL A 125 -12.28 31.07 -20.73
N GLU A 126 -12.67 31.50 -19.54
CA GLU A 126 -13.89 32.27 -19.30
C GLU A 126 -13.88 33.60 -20.07
N LYS A 127 -12.74 34.30 -20.10
CA LYS A 127 -12.57 35.51 -20.90
C LYS A 127 -12.78 35.27 -22.40
N LEU A 128 -12.12 34.25 -22.97
CA LEU A 128 -12.27 33.89 -24.39
C LEU A 128 -13.70 33.48 -24.73
N LEU A 129 -14.38 32.75 -23.83
CA LEU A 129 -15.78 32.38 -24.01
C LEU A 129 -16.69 33.60 -24.00
N SER A 130 -16.43 34.57 -23.11
CA SER A 130 -17.20 35.82 -23.04
C SER A 130 -16.96 36.75 -24.23
N GLU A 131 -15.79 36.66 -24.88
CA GLU A 131 -15.47 37.43 -26.09
C GLU A 131 -16.10 36.81 -27.36
N ASN A 132 -16.23 35.48 -27.41
CA ASN A 132 -16.77 34.76 -28.56
C ASN A 132 -18.31 34.66 -28.61
N THR A 133 -19.04 35.05 -27.56
CA THR A 133 -20.51 35.13 -27.59
C THR A 133 -21.03 36.33 -28.41
N GLY A 134 -20.15 37.13 -29.00
CA GLY A 134 -20.48 38.29 -29.83
C GLY A 134 -20.64 38.04 -31.35
N ILE A 135 -20.61 36.80 -31.84
CA ILE A 135 -20.71 36.48 -33.29
C ILE A 135 -22.01 35.72 -33.64
N LEU A 136 -23.12 36.10 -33.00
CA LEU A 136 -24.47 35.78 -33.45
C LEU A 136 -25.33 37.04 -33.33
N ASN A 137 -25.06 38.03 -34.19
CA ASN A 137 -25.97 39.11 -34.55
C ASN A 137 -25.75 39.45 -36.02
#